data_AF-A0A2P6QQ88-F1
#
_entry.id   AF-A0A2P6QQ88-F1
#
_cell.length_a   1.000
_cell.length_b   1.000
_cell.length_c   1.000
_cell.angle_alpha   90.00
_cell.angle_beta   90.00
_cell.angle_gamma   90.00
#
_symmetry.space_group_name_H-M   'P 1'
#
loop_
_entity.id
_entity.type
_entity.pdbx_description
1 polymer ?
#
loop_
_entity_poly.entity_id
_entity_poly.type
_entity_poly.pdbx_seq_one_letter_code
_entity_poly.pdbx_strand_id
1 'polypeptide(L)'
;MLQSAELVHRSSTDAASSLLVTALNEGRDVIMDGTLSWAPFVVQTIAMARNVHNCRYRMGVGYKVADDGTITENYWEQVKKKRMSIKS
;
A
#
# COMPACT_ATOMS: atom_id res chain seq x y z
N MET A 1 1.98 0.96 -28.56
CA MET A 1 2.44 2.02 -27.64
C MET A 1 1.79 1.98 -26.25
N LEU A 2 0.61 1.37 -26.04
CA LEU A 2 -0.04 1.28 -24.72
C LEU A 2 0.73 0.46 -23.65
N GLN A 3 1.44 -0.61 -24.04
CA GLN A 3 2.18 -1.46 -23.09
C GLN A 3 3.31 -0.73 -22.35
N SER A 4 3.97 0.24 -22.98
CA SER A 4 5.06 1.00 -22.36
C SER A 4 4.53 2.02 -21.36
N ALA A 5 3.40 2.69 -21.64
CA ALA A 5 2.79 3.65 -20.72
C ALA A 5 2.28 2.97 -19.44
N GLU A 6 1.68 1.77 -19.56
CA GLU A 6 1.23 0.99 -18.40
C GLU A 6 2.41 0.47 -17.57
N LEU A 7 3.50 0.03 -18.20
CA LEU A 7 4.71 -0.42 -17.51
C LEU A 7 5.36 0.72 -16.73
N VAL A 8 5.48 1.90 -17.34
CA VAL A 8 6.06 3.09 -16.70
C VAL A 8 5.14 3.61 -15.59
N HIS A 9 3.82 3.52 -15.77
CA HIS A 9 2.83 3.82 -14.73
C HIS A 9 3.01 2.92 -13.51
N ARG A 10 3.11 1.60 -13.68
CA ARG A 10 3.34 0.66 -12.55
C ARG A 10 4.65 0.95 -11.82
N SER A 11 5.75 1.16 -12.56
CA SER A 11 7.05 1.50 -11.97
C SER A 11 7.00 2.78 -11.13
N SER A 12 6.30 3.82 -11.63
CA SER A 12 6.12 5.08 -10.91
C SER A 12 5.24 4.92 -9.66
N THR A 13 4.16 4.14 -9.76
CA THR A 13 3.27 3.83 -8.62
C THR A 13 4.00 3.03 -7.54
N ASP A 14 4.80 2.04 -7.91
CA ASP A 14 5.56 1.21 -6.97
C ASP A 14 6.64 2.05 -6.23
N ALA A 15 7.34 2.92 -6.95
CA ALA A 15 8.34 3.82 -6.36
C ALA A 15 7.72 4.82 -5.37
N ALA A 16 6.61 5.46 -5.76
CA ALA A 16 5.88 6.38 -4.89
C ALA A 16 5.36 5.68 -3.62
N SER A 17 4.83 4.46 -3.78
CA SER A 17 4.31 3.65 -2.66
C SER A 17 5.42 3.25 -1.69
N SER A 18 6.60 2.89 -2.20
CA SER A 18 7.77 2.55 -1.37
C SER A 18 8.26 3.76 -0.56
N LEU A 19 8.34 4.94 -1.17
CA LEU A 19 8.73 6.18 -0.49
C LEU A 19 7.74 6.60 0.60
N LEU A 20 6.44 6.44 0.35
CA LEU A 20 5.37 6.67 1.32
C LEU A 20 5.54 5.77 2.56
N VAL A 21 5.76 4.47 2.35
CA VAL A 21 5.95 3.51 3.45
C VAL A 21 7.18 3.85 4.28
N THR A 22 8.29 4.22 3.64
CA THR A 22 9.50 4.65 4.34
C THR A 22 9.26 5.92 5.16
N ALA A 23 8.61 6.93 4.57
CA ALA A 23 8.30 8.18 5.26
C ALA A 23 7.44 7.97 6.50
N LEU A 24 6.40 7.14 6.40
CA LEU A 24 5.51 6.82 7.51
C LEU A 24 6.22 6.01 8.61
N ASN A 25 7.08 5.06 8.25
CA ASN A 25 7.85 4.28 9.22
C ASN A 25 8.88 5.14 9.98
N GLU A 26 9.40 6.19 9.35
CA GLU A 26 10.34 7.13 9.96
C GLU A 26 9.65 8.29 10.68
N GLY A 27 8.31 8.35 10.68
CA GLY A 27 7.54 9.43 11.32
C GLY A 27 7.68 10.78 10.62
N ARG A 28 7.99 10.80 9.32
CA ARG A 28 8.10 12.02 8.52
C ARG A 28 6.71 12.46 8.03
N ASP A 29 6.49 13.77 7.96
CA ASP A 29 5.28 14.34 7.38
C ASP A 29 5.19 14.03 5.87
N VAL A 30 3.99 13.68 5.40
CA VAL A 30 3.73 13.32 4.01
C VAL A 30 2.62 14.19 3.44
N ILE A 31 2.88 14.81 2.28
CA ILE A 31 1.88 15.51 1.47
C ILE A 31 1.69 14.71 0.19
N MET A 32 0.48 14.20 -0.05
CA MET A 32 0.15 13.46 -1.27
C MET A 32 -0.40 14.40 -2.33
N ASP A 33 0.01 14.23 -3.59
CA ASP A 33 -0.57 14.95 -4.73
C ASP A 33 -1.86 14.26 -5.21
N GLY A 34 -2.56 14.88 -6.19
CA GLY A 34 -3.85 14.42 -6.70
C GLY A 34 -3.87 12.96 -7.19
N THR A 35 -2.71 12.38 -7.50
CA THR A 35 -2.56 11.00 -7.98
C THR A 35 -2.92 9.97 -6.92
N LEU A 36 -2.82 10.30 -5.62
CA LEU A 36 -3.10 9.37 -4.51
C LEU A 36 -4.27 9.83 -3.63
N SER A 37 -5.16 10.67 -4.18
CA SER A 37 -6.20 11.36 -3.41
C SER A 37 -7.57 10.68 -3.42
N TRP A 38 -7.71 9.46 -3.96
CA TRP A 38 -9.01 8.77 -3.94
C TRP A 38 -9.31 8.18 -2.55
N ALA A 39 -10.58 8.31 -2.14
CA ALA A 39 -10.99 8.10 -0.74
C ALA A 39 -10.59 6.72 -0.16
N PRO A 40 -10.80 5.59 -0.85
CA PRO A 40 -10.37 4.28 -0.34
C PRO A 40 -8.88 4.18 -0.02
N PHE A 41 -7.99 4.69 -0.88
CA PHE A 41 -6.55 4.66 -0.63
C PHE A 41 -6.15 5.53 0.55
N VAL A 42 -6.69 6.75 0.63
CA VAL A 42 -6.39 7.68 1.74
C VAL A 42 -6.84 7.08 3.07
N VAL A 43 -8.06 6.55 3.15
CA VAL A 43 -8.61 5.95 4.37
C VAL A 43 -7.78 4.75 4.82
N GLN A 44 -7.43 3.85 3.90
CA GLN A 44 -6.59 2.68 4.21
C GLN A 44 -5.18 3.11 4.64
N THR A 45 -4.60 4.14 4.00
CA THR A 45 -3.28 4.66 4.33
C THR A 45 -3.24 5.31 5.72
N ILE A 46 -4.27 6.09 6.09
CA ILE A 46 -4.38 6.65 7.45
C ILE A 46 -4.51 5.53 8.49
N ALA A 47 -5.35 4.52 8.22
CA ALA A 47 -5.50 3.38 9.12
C ALA A 47 -4.18 2.61 9.30
N MET A 48 -3.45 2.38 8.22
CA MET A 48 -2.13 1.75 8.23
C MET A 48 -1.13 2.61 9.01
N ALA A 49 -1.00 3.91 8.70
CA ALA A 49 -0.08 4.83 9.36
C ALA A 49 -0.32 4.90 10.87
N ARG A 50 -1.58 4.98 11.31
CA ARG A 50 -1.95 4.95 12.73
C ARG A 50 -1.57 3.64 13.43
N ASN A 51 -1.53 2.53 12.70
CA ASN A 51 -1.32 1.21 13.25
C ASN A 51 0.09 0.62 12.99
N VAL A 52 0.95 1.36 12.29
CA VAL A 52 2.29 0.89 11.88
C VAL A 52 3.21 0.65 13.08
N HIS A 53 2.95 1.33 14.21
CA HIS A 53 3.69 1.13 15.45
C HIS A 53 3.32 -0.20 16.16
N ASN A 54 2.13 -0.76 15.89
CA ASN A 54 1.68 -2.02 16.50
C ASN A 54 1.93 -3.24 15.61
N CYS A 55 1.84 -3.07 14.29
CA CYS A 55 1.87 -4.13 13.31
C CYS A 55 2.75 -3.76 12.11
N ARG A 56 3.38 -4.76 11.49
CA ARG A 56 4.09 -4.56 10.23
C ARG A 56 3.10 -4.70 9.07
N TYR A 57 3.28 -3.89 8.04
CA TYR A 57 2.46 -3.90 6.84
C TYR A 57 3.28 -4.21 5.60
N ARG A 58 2.61 -4.72 4.56
CA ARG A 58 3.11 -4.83 3.19
C ARG A 58 2.08 -4.28 2.21
N MET A 59 2.48 -4.05 0.97
CA MET A 59 1.52 -3.71 -0.09
C MET A 59 0.54 -4.87 -0.31
N GLY A 60 -0.73 -4.51 -0.43
CA GLY A 60 -1.79 -5.41 -0.88
C GLY A 60 -1.84 -5.49 -2.41
N VAL A 61 -2.91 -6.07 -2.94
CA VAL A 61 -3.12 -6.25 -4.39
C VAL A 61 -3.38 -4.94 -5.15
N GLY A 62 -3.59 -3.83 -4.44
CA GLY A 62 -3.92 -2.53 -4.99
C GLY A 62 -5.35 -2.48 -5.52
N TYR A 63 -5.53 -1.74 -6.61
CA TYR A 63 -6.77 -1.69 -7.37
C TYR A 63 -6.75 -2.80 -8.44
N LYS A 64 -7.73 -3.70 -8.42
CA LYS A 64 -7.94 -4.72 -9.45
C LYS A 64 -9.40 -4.84 -9.84
N VAL A 65 -9.64 -5.02 -11.13
CA VAL A 65 -10.95 -5.40 -11.67
C VAL A 65 -10.83 -6.83 -12.18
N ALA A 66 -11.68 -7.72 -11.68
CA ALA A 66 -11.76 -9.10 -12.15
C ALA A 66 -12.56 -9.20 -13.45
N ASP A 67 -12.46 -10.34 -14.13
CA ASP A 67 -13.13 -10.58 -15.42
C ASP A 67 -14.67 -10.51 -15.33
N ASP A 68 -15.23 -10.72 -14.13
CA ASP A 68 -16.67 -10.60 -13.83
C ASP A 68 -17.10 -9.18 -13.46
N GLY A 69 -16.17 -8.20 -13.51
CA GLY A 69 -16.40 -6.82 -13.13
C GLY A 69 -16.26 -6.53 -11.63
N THR A 70 -15.92 -7.52 -10.80
CA THR A 70 -15.69 -7.31 -9.36
C THR A 70 -14.47 -6.43 -9.14
N ILE A 71 -14.64 -5.33 -8.39
CA ILE A 71 -13.56 -4.41 -8.03
C ILE A 71 -13.02 -4.79 -6.65
N THR A 72 -11.70 -4.98 -6.57
CA THR A 72 -10.96 -5.16 -5.30
C THR A 72 -10.07 -3.95 -5.07
N GLU A 73 -10.20 -3.35 -3.89
CA GLU A 73 -9.37 -2.23 -3.43
C GLU A 73 -8.73 -2.57 -2.09
N ASN A 74 -7.52 -3.12 -2.14
CA ASN A 74 -6.77 -3.47 -0.94
C ASN A 74 -5.31 -3.07 -1.10
N TYR A 75 -4.93 -1.96 -0.47
CA TYR A 75 -3.60 -1.35 -0.63
C TYR A 75 -2.61 -1.78 0.44
N TRP A 76 -3.08 -2.16 1.64
CA TRP A 76 -2.22 -2.49 2.77
C TRP A 76 -2.66 -3.76 3.47
N GLU A 77 -1.72 -4.70 3.61
CA GLU A 77 -1.94 -5.95 4.33
C GLU A 77 -1.06 -6.04 5.57
N GLN A 78 -1.64 -6.43 6.70
CA GLN A 78 -0.87 -6.72 7.91
C GLN A 78 -0.05 -8.00 7.73
N VAL A 79 1.25 -7.90 7.98
CA VAL A 79 2.15 -9.04 8.05
C VAL A 79 2.01 -9.66 9.43
N LYS A 80 1.46 -10.87 9.51
CA LYS A 80 1.45 -11.64 10.76
C LYS A 80 2.90 -11.79 11.25
N LYS A 81 3.23 -11.28 12.43
CA LYS A 81 4.44 -11.71 13.14
C LYS A 81 4.34 -13.23 13.28
N LYS A 82 5.24 -14.00 12.67
CA LYS A 82 5.45 -15.40 13.07
C LYS A 82 5.77 -15.35 14.56
N ARG A 83 4.81 -15.75 15.40
CA ARG A 83 5.09 -16.05 16.80
C ARG A 83 6.04 -17.23 16.77
N MET A 84 7.35 -16.97 16.97
CA MET A 84 8.33 -18.03 17.14
C MET A 84 7.86 -18.84 18.34
N SER A 85 7.27 -20.01 18.08
CA SER A 85 6.94 -20.97 19.11
C SER A 85 8.27 -21.50 19.61
N ILE A 86 8.78 -20.93 20.70
CA ILE A 86 9.82 -21.57 21.48
C ILE A 86 9.17 -22.85 22.01
N LYS A 87 9.47 -23.98 21.36
CA LYS A 87 9.16 -25.29 21.92
C LYS A 87 10.10 -25.43 23.11
N SER A 88 9.51 -25.51 24.29
CA SER A 88 10.20 -25.80 25.55
C SER A 88 10.46 -27.30 25.68
#